data_AF-A0A4Y2UZ34-F1
#
_entry.id   AF-A0A4Y2UZ34-F1
#
_cell.length_a   1.000
_cell.length_b   1.000
_cell.length_c   1.000
_cell.angle_alpha   90.00
_cell.angle_beta   90.00
_cell.angle_gamma   90.00
#
_symmetry.space_group_name_H-M   'P 1'
#
loop_
_entity.id
_entity.type
_entity.pdbx_description
1 polymer ?
#
loop_
_entity_poly.entity_id
_entity_poly.type
_entity_poly.pdbx_seq_one_letter_code
_entity_poly.pdbx_strand_id
1 'polypeptide(L)'
;MPKIEECGTKKITFDCLDHKITVLDSCQISQDNFHAGSCSLIYSENATHFGENCPFISIFLKEGISLEKNHLNQTSGLCVYQAYSRNYSSKDISTCDAHNCQTFQMICSGKDSLQCYNNRMLWILIYGILVVLYNTSRTNVYRFFDVITMDLINQYNSDFGKQRLWSVLGFSVGPPLAGFILHKTASNGSDKNYGPVFVFAAIFVILSLFPVWKVNPKFHKPASKLWKTSFELVKDVEIFLFLIFILILGFSFGFQMIYGNWYLQDLGASDLLLGINTGVAAVSGIPFLYTAKWFINRTGVRNLFVLCLFSYAFYAFAFSLLREPWLAIGIELGNAYAYHLSWVAVLQYCDEVAPVELQATMIVLAGTLHYNVARLGSTVIGGNIMNNFGGRIAYRALGSIALCYGVIYGTCLMIQRLRKKKIGVQLNWDERETAL
;
A
#
# COMPACT_ATOMS: atom_id res chain seq x y z
N MET A 1 1.33 11.55 15.25
CA MET A 1 2.69 11.75 15.78
C MET A 1 2.58 12.73 16.94
N PRO A 2 3.33 12.58 18.05
CA PRO A 2 3.58 13.75 18.89
C PRO A 2 4.07 14.87 17.97
N LYS A 3 3.72 16.13 18.26
CA LYS A 3 4.41 17.26 17.63
C LYS A 3 5.88 17.15 18.05
N ILE A 4 6.64 16.33 17.34
CA ILE A 4 8.09 16.44 17.33
C ILE A 4 8.24 17.83 16.76
N GLU A 5 8.54 18.81 17.61
CA GLU A 5 8.94 20.14 17.16
C GLU A 5 9.92 19.85 16.03
N GLU A 6 9.52 20.17 14.79
CA GLU A 6 10.46 20.16 13.68
C GLU A 6 11.64 20.91 14.22
N CYS A 7 12.80 20.26 14.28
CA CYS A 7 14.00 20.95 14.66
C CYS A 7 14.10 22.09 13.68
N GLY A 8 13.79 23.29 14.19
CA GLY A 8 13.43 24.42 13.36
C GLY A 8 14.66 24.80 12.59
N THR A 9 14.83 24.19 11.42
CA THR A 9 15.89 24.50 10.49
C THR A 9 15.33 25.63 9.68
N LYS A 10 15.65 26.84 10.13
CA LYS A 10 15.24 28.04 9.41
C LYS A 10 16.35 28.39 8.43
N LYS A 11 15.95 28.49 7.18
CA LYS A 11 16.80 28.90 6.08
C LYS A 11 16.76 30.42 6.02
N ILE A 12 17.86 31.05 6.38
CA ILE A 12 18.02 32.51 6.32
C ILE A 12 18.80 32.82 5.05
N THR A 13 18.22 33.65 4.18
CA THR A 13 18.87 34.11 2.95
C THR A 13 19.39 35.52 3.17
N PHE A 14 20.65 35.73 2.83
CA PHE A 14 21.35 37.01 2.95
C PHE A 14 21.65 37.53 1.55
N ASP A 15 21.21 38.76 1.29
CA ASP A 15 21.37 39.45 0.00
C ASP A 15 22.28 40.68 0.18
N CYS A 16 23.27 40.84 -0.70
CA CYS A 16 24.12 42.03 -0.74
C CYS A 16 23.52 43.07 -1.70
N LEU A 17 23.06 44.20 -1.16
CA LEU A 17 22.53 45.36 -1.90
C LEU A 17 23.29 46.61 -1.45
N ASP A 18 23.86 47.37 -2.38
CA ASP A 18 24.54 48.66 -2.13
C ASP A 18 25.56 48.64 -0.97
N HIS A 19 26.48 47.68 -0.99
CA HIS A 19 27.49 47.45 0.04
C HIS A 19 26.95 47.08 1.45
N LYS A 20 25.67 46.70 1.58
CA LYS A 20 25.03 46.29 2.84
C LYS A 20 24.41 44.90 2.76
N ILE A 21 24.44 44.17 3.87
CA ILE A 21 23.79 42.85 4.01
C ILE A 21 22.34 43.05 4.47
N THR A 22 21.41 42.53 3.68
CA THR A 22 19.98 42.53 3.98
C THR A 22 19.45 41.11 4.11
N VAL A 23 18.51 40.92 5.02
CA VAL A 23 17.86 39.63 5.29
C VAL A 23 16.36 39.83 5.20
N LEU A 24 15.70 39.00 4.40
CA LEU A 24 14.26 38.95 4.32
C LEU A 24 13.77 37.67 5.01
N ASP A 25 13.11 37.81 6.16
CA ASP A 25 12.66 36.67 6.96
C ASP A 25 11.35 36.99 7.72
N SER A 26 10.72 35.98 8.32
CA SER A 26 9.46 36.15 9.03
C SER A 26 9.63 36.93 10.33
N CYS A 27 8.68 37.82 10.61
CA CYS A 27 8.73 38.73 11.76
C CYS A 27 8.66 38.06 13.14
N GLN A 28 8.49 36.73 13.21
CA GLN A 28 8.41 35.96 14.45
C GLN A 28 9.77 35.57 15.04
N ILE A 29 10.86 36.02 14.43
CA ILE A 29 12.22 35.67 14.86
C ILE A 29 12.64 36.62 15.99
N SER A 30 12.57 36.10 17.22
CA SER A 30 13.21 36.72 18.39
C SER A 30 14.73 36.59 18.27
N GLN A 31 15.45 37.68 18.52
CA GLN A 31 16.92 37.78 18.44
C GLN A 31 17.68 36.85 19.39
N ASP A 32 17.03 36.31 20.43
CA ASP A 32 17.74 35.77 21.60
C ASP A 32 18.29 34.33 21.47
N ASN A 33 18.03 33.59 20.37
CA ASN A 33 18.23 32.14 20.36
C ASN A 33 19.17 31.55 19.27
N PHE A 34 20.00 32.35 18.60
CA PHE A 34 21.02 31.79 17.70
C PHE A 34 22.35 31.59 18.43
N HIS A 35 22.60 30.38 18.91
CA HIS A 35 23.93 29.99 19.35
C HIS A 35 24.80 29.70 18.10
N ALA A 36 25.94 30.39 17.98
CA ALA A 36 26.85 30.30 16.83
C ALA A 36 27.38 28.88 16.52
N GLY A 37 27.16 27.90 17.41
CA GLY A 37 27.60 26.51 17.24
C GLY A 37 26.75 25.62 16.32
N SER A 38 25.55 26.04 15.88
CA SER A 38 24.59 25.15 15.20
C SER A 38 24.06 25.64 13.84
N CYS A 39 24.75 26.59 13.19
CA CYS A 39 24.42 27.03 11.83
C CYS A 39 25.41 26.46 10.80
N SER A 40 24.91 25.81 9.75
CA SER A 40 25.71 25.33 8.62
C SER A 40 25.41 26.13 7.34
N LEU A 41 26.46 26.41 6.57
CA LEU A 41 26.37 27.08 5.28
C LEU A 41 25.99 26.06 4.20
N ILE A 42 25.00 26.38 3.35
CA ILE A 42 24.69 25.60 2.14
C ILE A 42 24.89 26.51 0.93
N TYR A 43 25.75 26.07 0.02
CA TYR A 43 25.94 26.75 -1.26
C TYR A 43 24.79 26.37 -2.20
N SER A 44 24.19 27.36 -2.88
CA SER A 44 23.21 27.10 -3.93
C SER A 44 23.95 26.89 -5.24
N GLU A 45 23.91 25.66 -5.77
CA GLU A 45 24.58 25.24 -7.01
C GLU A 45 24.10 25.96 -8.29
N ASN A 46 23.10 26.85 -8.19
CA ASN A 46 22.61 27.65 -9.33
C ASN A 46 23.24 29.03 -9.46
N ALA A 47 24.18 29.41 -8.59
CA ALA A 47 25.08 30.53 -8.86
C ALA A 47 26.26 30.00 -9.67
N THR A 48 26.13 29.97 -11.00
CA THR A 48 27.28 29.73 -11.86
C THR A 48 28.34 30.78 -11.54
N HIS A 49 29.48 30.39 -10.97
CA HIS A 49 30.79 30.64 -11.55
C HIS A 49 31.91 29.90 -10.83
N PHE A 50 32.84 29.44 -11.67
CA PHE A 50 34.12 28.84 -11.37
C PHE A 50 34.96 29.65 -10.37
N GLY A 51 35.56 28.95 -9.40
CA GLY A 51 36.80 29.37 -8.76
C GLY A 51 36.70 30.47 -7.71
N GLU A 52 37.36 30.23 -6.59
CA GLU A 52 37.61 31.14 -5.47
C GLU A 52 36.51 31.20 -4.39
N ASN A 53 36.87 30.69 -3.20
CA ASN A 53 36.08 30.73 -1.99
C ASN A 53 35.72 32.18 -1.63
N CYS A 54 34.43 32.48 -1.47
CA CYS A 54 34.02 33.80 -0.99
C CYS A 54 34.60 34.07 0.42
N PRO A 55 35.37 35.16 0.62
CA PRO A 55 36.10 35.42 1.87
C PRO A 55 35.20 35.59 3.09
N PHE A 56 33.93 35.95 2.87
CA PHE A 56 32.89 36.14 3.90
C PHE A 56 32.62 34.90 4.74
N ILE A 57 32.81 33.70 4.18
CA ILE A 57 32.60 32.41 4.87
C ILE A 57 33.50 32.29 6.12
N SER A 58 34.73 32.82 6.05
CA SER A 58 35.70 32.71 7.13
C SER A 58 35.44 33.67 8.31
N ILE A 59 34.73 34.78 8.06
CA ILE A 59 34.46 35.84 9.04
C ILE A 59 33.28 35.45 9.94
N PHE A 60 32.20 34.91 9.35
CA PHE A 60 31.01 34.48 10.10
C PHE A 60 31.23 33.24 10.98
N LEU A 61 32.28 32.45 10.73
CA LEU A 61 32.68 31.34 11.60
C LEU A 61 33.37 31.80 12.91
N LYS A 62 33.74 33.09 13.03
CA LYS A 62 34.47 33.63 14.18
C LYS A 62 33.74 34.75 14.94
N GLU A 63 32.64 35.30 14.40
CA GLU A 63 31.98 36.50 14.92
C GLU A 63 30.46 36.34 15.06
N GLY A 64 29.85 37.14 15.96
CA GLY A 64 28.40 37.15 16.19
C GLY A 64 27.65 38.07 15.22
N ILE A 65 26.47 37.64 14.77
CA ILE A 65 25.59 38.41 13.88
C ILE A 65 24.52 39.12 14.70
N SER A 66 24.38 40.43 14.53
CA SER A 66 23.26 41.21 15.05
C SER A 66 22.33 41.60 13.90
N LEU A 67 21.02 41.37 14.06
CA LEU A 67 19.99 41.74 13.07
C LEU A 67 19.19 42.93 13.60
N GLU A 68 19.25 44.07 12.92
CA GLU A 68 18.41 45.23 13.24
C GLU A 68 17.21 45.29 12.29
N LYS A 69 16.00 45.40 12.84
CA LYS A 69 14.77 45.41 12.04
C LYS A 69 14.60 46.76 11.35
N ASN A 70 14.56 46.75 10.02
CA ASN A 70 14.49 47.97 9.22
C ASN A 70 13.06 48.27 8.74
N HIS A 71 12.28 47.25 8.36
CA HIS A 71 10.92 47.43 7.87
C HIS A 71 10.00 46.24 8.18
N LEU A 72 8.72 46.49 8.54
CA LEU A 72 7.70 45.47 8.82
C LEU A 72 6.57 45.58 7.77
N ASN A 73 6.38 44.55 6.96
CA ASN A 73 5.22 44.48 6.07
C ASN A 73 4.03 43.80 6.77
N GLN A 74 3.04 44.59 7.20
CA GLN A 74 1.94 44.12 8.05
C GLN A 74 0.98 43.13 7.37
N THR A 75 0.92 43.10 6.04
CA THR A 75 -0.03 42.25 5.29
C THR A 75 0.53 40.87 4.95
N SER A 76 1.85 40.69 4.92
CA SER A 76 2.50 39.41 4.55
C SER A 76 3.26 38.75 5.70
N GLY A 77 3.43 39.42 6.84
CA GLY A 77 4.19 38.89 7.99
C GLY A 77 5.70 38.81 7.76
N LEU A 78 6.20 39.47 6.70
CA LEU A 78 7.61 39.52 6.32
C LEU A 78 8.30 40.77 6.87
N CYS A 79 9.51 40.58 7.37
CA CYS A 79 10.37 41.61 7.94
C CYS A 79 11.68 41.71 7.15
N VAL A 80 12.09 42.96 6.90
CA VAL A 80 13.42 43.24 6.37
C VAL A 80 14.32 43.58 7.56
N TYR A 81 15.39 42.81 7.72
CA TYR A 81 16.42 43.02 8.73
C TYR A 81 17.73 43.44 8.06
N GLN A 82 18.45 44.36 8.68
CA GLN A 82 19.81 44.73 8.31
C GLN A 82 20.77 43.96 9.23
N ALA A 83 21.71 43.23 8.65
CA ALA A 83 22.64 42.40 9.41
C ALA A 83 23.99 43.12 9.59
N TYR A 84 24.51 43.09 10.80
CA TYR A 84 25.83 43.62 11.14
C TYR A 84 26.67 42.53 11.80
N SER A 85 27.93 42.40 11.39
CA SER A 85 28.93 41.58 12.07
C SER A 85 29.57 42.40 13.19
N ARG A 86 29.50 41.94 14.45
CA ARG A 86 30.26 42.55 15.55
C ARG A 86 31.48 41.71 15.88
N ASN A 87 32.65 42.31 15.76
CA ASN A 87 33.87 41.82 16.40
C ASN A 87 33.96 42.38 17.85
N TYR A 88 34.72 41.73 18.73
CA TYR A 88 35.06 42.21 20.07
C TYR A 88 35.78 43.59 20.09
N SER A 89 36.12 44.14 18.92
CA SER A 89 36.84 45.40 18.72
C SER A 89 36.00 46.56 18.14
N SER A 90 34.66 46.44 18.10
CA SER A 90 33.75 47.57 17.76
C SER A 90 34.16 48.39 16.54
N LYS A 91 34.43 47.73 15.40
CA LYS A 91 34.55 48.39 14.09
C LYS A 91 33.64 47.68 13.10
N ASP A 92 32.81 48.46 12.42
CA ASP A 92 31.98 47.97 11.32
C ASP A 92 32.88 47.71 10.10
N ILE A 93 32.81 46.50 9.55
CA ILE A 93 33.54 46.11 8.34
C ILE A 93 32.54 46.08 7.18
N SER A 94 32.85 46.76 6.07
CA SER A 94 32.05 46.71 4.85
C SER A 94 32.18 45.33 4.20
N THR A 95 31.10 44.54 4.29
CA THR A 95 31.06 43.10 3.99
C THR A 95 30.55 42.75 2.60
N CYS A 96 30.43 43.72 1.70
CA CYS A 96 30.00 43.49 0.31
C CYS A 96 30.96 44.22 -0.64
N ASP A 97 32.22 43.77 -0.69
CA ASP A 97 33.20 44.14 -1.72
C ASP A 97 33.73 42.86 -2.38
N ALA A 98 32.96 42.32 -3.34
CA ALA A 98 33.48 41.41 -4.37
C ALA A 98 32.40 41.18 -5.42
N HIS A 99 32.77 41.33 -6.70
CA HIS A 99 31.89 41.26 -7.88
C HIS A 99 31.15 39.91 -8.11
N ASN A 100 31.32 38.88 -7.27
CA ASN A 100 30.92 37.50 -7.60
C ASN A 100 30.03 36.77 -6.56
N CYS A 101 29.66 37.37 -5.42
CA CYS A 101 28.80 36.71 -4.41
C CYS A 101 27.57 37.57 -4.10
N GLN A 102 26.48 37.41 -4.87
CA GLN A 102 25.26 38.23 -4.72
C GLN A 102 24.33 37.74 -3.61
N THR A 103 24.25 36.42 -3.38
CA THR A 103 23.32 35.81 -2.41
C THR A 103 23.95 34.59 -1.74
N PHE A 104 23.79 34.42 -0.43
CA PHE A 104 24.18 33.19 0.27
C PHE A 104 23.13 32.76 1.30
N GLN A 105 23.13 31.47 1.65
CA GLN A 105 22.11 30.85 2.50
C GLN A 105 22.74 30.17 3.72
N MET A 106 22.23 30.49 4.90
CA MET A 106 22.59 29.81 6.15
C MET A 106 21.40 29.03 6.67
N ILE A 107 21.64 27.80 7.11
CA ILE A 107 20.65 27.00 7.83
C ILE A 107 21.04 26.98 9.29
N CYS A 108 20.18 27.55 10.13
CA CYS A 108 20.38 27.57 11.56
C CYS A 108 19.39 26.61 12.24
N SER A 109 19.91 25.77 13.15
CA SER A 109 19.11 24.87 13.98
C SER A 109 19.06 25.38 15.42
N GLY A 110 17.87 25.61 15.96
CA GLY A 110 17.68 26.10 17.34
C GLY A 110 18.01 25.08 18.45
N LYS A 111 18.37 23.84 18.11
CA LYS A 111 18.82 22.76 19.02
C LYS A 111 19.96 21.96 18.35
N ASP A 112 20.81 21.29 19.14
CA ASP A 112 21.90 20.43 18.64
C ASP A 112 21.40 19.48 17.54
N SER A 113 21.94 19.66 16.34
CA SER A 113 21.51 18.98 15.11
C SER A 113 21.60 17.45 15.23
N LEU A 114 22.60 16.96 15.97
CA LEU A 114 22.82 15.53 16.24
C LEU A 114 21.71 14.93 17.14
N GLN A 115 21.32 15.63 18.21
CA GLN A 115 20.28 15.17 19.14
C GLN A 115 18.89 15.18 18.48
N CYS A 116 18.65 16.17 17.62
CA CYS A 116 17.46 16.23 16.77
C CYS A 116 17.34 15.04 15.81
N TYR A 117 18.40 14.78 15.03
CA TYR A 117 18.42 13.72 14.03
C TYR A 117 18.21 12.35 14.69
N ASN A 118 18.87 12.11 15.82
CA ASN A 118 18.70 10.88 16.60
C ASN A 118 17.27 10.71 17.12
N ASN A 119 16.62 11.77 17.62
CA ASN A 119 15.23 11.70 18.07
C ASN A 119 14.25 11.46 16.91
N ARG A 120 14.44 12.12 15.77
CA ARG A 120 13.60 11.90 14.57
C ARG A 120 13.76 10.48 14.04
N MET A 121 14.98 9.98 13.91
CA MET A 121 15.26 8.62 13.48
C MET A 121 14.67 7.59 14.45
N LEU A 122 14.79 7.80 15.77
CA LEU A 122 14.16 6.95 16.78
C LEU A 122 12.64 6.88 16.58
N TRP A 123 11.97 8.03 16.41
CA TRP A 123 10.51 8.05 16.21
C TRP A 123 10.07 7.43 14.88
N ILE A 124 10.86 7.62 13.80
CA ILE A 124 10.62 6.95 12.52
C ILE A 124 10.74 5.43 12.68
N LEU A 125 11.76 4.95 13.40
CA LEU A 125 11.94 3.53 13.69
C LEU A 125 10.79 2.97 14.54
N ILE A 126 10.43 3.64 15.63
CA ILE A 126 9.31 3.24 16.50
C ILE A 126 8.01 3.20 15.69
N TYR A 127 7.72 4.25 14.93
CA TYR A 127 6.52 4.30 14.09
C TYR A 127 6.52 3.23 13.02
N GLY A 128 7.66 3.01 12.35
CA GLY A 128 7.84 1.96 11.35
C GLY A 128 7.56 0.57 11.93
N ILE A 129 8.13 0.26 13.10
CA ILE A 129 7.87 -1.00 13.82
C ILE A 129 6.39 -1.14 14.14
N LEU A 130 5.74 -0.11 14.69
CA LEU A 130 4.31 -0.14 15.02
C LEU A 130 3.45 -0.37 13.78
N VAL A 131 3.76 0.25 12.65
CA VAL A 131 3.06 0.06 11.37
C VAL A 131 3.24 -1.35 10.85
N VAL A 132 4.46 -1.91 10.93
CA VAL A 132 4.74 -3.31 10.52
C VAL A 132 3.96 -4.28 11.41
N LEU A 133 3.99 -4.10 12.73
CA LEU A 133 3.26 -4.94 13.69
C LEU A 133 1.75 -4.87 13.45
N TYR A 134 1.19 -3.67 13.23
CA TYR A 134 -0.22 -3.49 12.90
C TYR A 134 -0.60 -4.20 11.60
N ASN A 135 0.17 -4.02 10.51
CA ASN A 135 -0.14 -4.65 9.22
C ASN A 135 0.02 -6.17 9.27
N THR A 136 1.03 -6.67 9.98
CA THR A 136 1.25 -8.11 10.20
C THR A 136 0.09 -8.71 10.99
N SER A 137 -0.31 -8.06 12.07
CA SER A 137 -1.45 -8.51 12.88
C SER A 137 -2.73 -8.54 12.04
N ARG A 138 -3.01 -7.46 11.30
CA ARG A 138 -4.20 -7.35 10.46
C ARG A 138 -4.27 -8.45 9.39
N THR A 139 -3.16 -8.74 8.72
CA THR A 139 -3.12 -9.77 7.67
C THR A 139 -3.28 -11.18 8.24
N ASN A 140 -2.64 -11.49 9.37
CA ASN A 140 -2.75 -12.79 10.03
C ASN A 140 -4.16 -13.06 10.58
N VAL A 141 -4.83 -12.05 11.13
CA VAL A 141 -6.21 -12.19 11.63
C VAL A 141 -7.16 -12.65 10.53
N TYR A 142 -7.07 -12.09 9.31
CA TYR A 142 -7.88 -12.57 8.19
C TYR A 142 -7.61 -14.03 7.82
N ARG A 143 -6.36 -14.49 7.93
CA ARG A 143 -5.99 -15.89 7.65
C ARG A 143 -6.51 -16.86 8.70
N PHE A 144 -6.45 -16.48 9.98
CA PHE A 144 -7.08 -17.28 11.03
C PHE A 144 -8.59 -17.40 10.82
N PHE A 145 -9.26 -16.30 10.45
CA PHE A 145 -10.68 -16.35 10.13
C PHE A 145 -10.98 -17.21 8.90
N ASP A 146 -10.17 -17.16 7.84
CA ASP A 146 -10.34 -18.04 6.66
C ASP A 146 -10.27 -19.52 7.08
N VAL A 147 -9.28 -19.91 7.89
CA VAL A 147 -9.10 -21.30 8.40
C VAL A 147 -10.27 -21.72 9.31
N ILE A 148 -10.60 -20.91 10.31
CA ILE A 148 -11.68 -21.21 11.27
C ILE A 148 -13.03 -21.32 10.54
N THR A 149 -13.27 -20.43 9.58
CA THR A 149 -14.52 -20.42 8.81
C THR A 149 -14.64 -21.68 7.96
N MET A 150 -13.56 -22.11 7.29
CA MET A 150 -13.56 -23.35 6.52
C MET A 150 -13.85 -24.57 7.40
N ASP A 151 -13.22 -24.68 8.57
CA ASP A 151 -13.48 -25.78 9.52
C ASP A 151 -14.95 -25.83 9.97
N LEU A 152 -15.52 -24.69 10.37
CA LEU A 152 -16.93 -24.62 10.78
C LEU A 152 -17.89 -24.95 9.63
N ILE A 153 -17.59 -24.48 8.41
CA ILE A 153 -18.43 -24.77 7.25
C ILE A 153 -18.45 -26.27 6.95
N ASN A 154 -17.30 -26.94 7.06
CA ASN A 154 -17.21 -28.37 6.90
C ASN A 154 -17.98 -29.11 7.99
N GLN A 155 -17.92 -28.64 9.24
CA GLN A 155 -18.68 -29.21 10.36
C GLN A 155 -20.20 -29.07 10.20
N TYR A 156 -20.68 -27.92 9.70
CA TYR A 156 -22.11 -27.61 9.59
C TYR A 156 -22.67 -27.78 8.18
N ASN A 157 -21.88 -28.29 7.22
CA ASN A 157 -22.24 -28.41 5.79
C ASN A 157 -22.83 -27.10 5.20
N SER A 158 -22.18 -25.98 5.50
CA SER A 158 -22.61 -24.63 5.11
C SER A 158 -21.90 -24.17 3.83
N ASP A 159 -21.97 -22.87 3.51
CA ASP A 159 -21.39 -22.30 2.29
C ASP A 159 -20.41 -21.17 2.62
N PHE A 160 -19.16 -21.30 2.16
CA PHE A 160 -18.13 -20.28 2.40
C PHE A 160 -18.46 -18.91 1.79
N GLY A 161 -19.04 -18.90 0.59
CA GLY A 161 -19.47 -17.66 -0.06
C GLY A 161 -20.43 -16.83 0.80
N LYS A 162 -21.38 -17.48 1.49
CA LYS A 162 -22.33 -16.81 2.38
C LYS A 162 -21.67 -16.21 3.63
N GLN A 163 -20.65 -16.87 4.18
CA GLN A 163 -19.86 -16.30 5.29
C GLN A 163 -19.01 -15.12 4.82
N ARG A 164 -18.37 -15.25 3.64
CA ARG A 164 -17.54 -14.20 3.04
C ARG A 164 -18.34 -12.94 2.69
N LEU A 165 -19.62 -13.08 2.32
CA LEU A 165 -20.53 -11.98 2.03
C LEU A 165 -20.60 -10.98 3.20
N TRP A 166 -20.74 -11.45 4.44
CA TRP A 166 -20.78 -10.58 5.62
C TRP A 166 -19.48 -9.78 5.82
N SER A 167 -18.33 -10.35 5.44
CA SER A 167 -17.05 -9.63 5.43
C SER A 167 -17.03 -8.51 4.37
N VAL A 168 -17.61 -8.74 3.18
CA VAL A 168 -17.70 -7.72 2.12
C VAL A 168 -18.66 -6.60 2.51
N LEU A 169 -19.77 -6.92 3.17
CA LEU A 169 -20.67 -5.90 3.73
C LEU A 169 -19.95 -5.00 4.75
N GLY A 170 -19.18 -5.59 5.66
CA GLY A 170 -18.37 -4.82 6.61
C GLY A 170 -17.35 -3.91 5.92
N PHE A 171 -16.66 -4.42 4.88
CA PHE A 171 -15.72 -3.62 4.08
C PHE A 171 -16.41 -2.50 3.29
N SER A 172 -17.67 -2.70 2.89
CA SER A 172 -18.44 -1.71 2.12
C SER A 172 -19.02 -0.61 3.01
N VAL A 173 -19.48 -0.94 4.23
CA VAL A 173 -20.14 0.00 5.15
C VAL A 173 -19.14 0.75 6.04
N GLY A 174 -18.05 0.10 6.45
CA GLY A 174 -17.08 0.67 7.40
C GLY A 174 -16.41 1.97 6.93
N PRO A 175 -15.81 2.02 5.72
CA PRO A 175 -15.14 3.24 5.24
C PRO A 175 -16.08 4.45 5.05
N PRO A 176 -17.30 4.31 4.46
CA PRO A 176 -18.26 5.41 4.43
C PRO A 176 -18.66 5.91 5.82
N LEU A 177 -18.87 5.00 6.78
CA LEU A 177 -19.20 5.37 8.15
C LEU A 177 -18.05 6.16 8.82
N ALA A 178 -16.80 5.72 8.64
CA ALA A 178 -15.63 6.44 9.11
C ALA A 178 -15.49 7.83 8.46
N GLY A 179 -15.75 7.94 7.15
CA GLY A 179 -15.77 9.20 6.42
C GLY A 179 -16.84 10.17 6.93
N PHE A 180 -18.05 9.67 7.21
CA PHE A 180 -19.14 10.46 7.78
C PHE A 180 -18.79 11.01 9.17
N ILE A 181 -18.19 10.19 10.05
CA ILE A 181 -17.73 10.61 11.37
C ILE A 181 -16.70 11.74 11.24
N LEU A 182 -15.71 11.59 10.35
CA LEU A 182 -14.68 12.61 10.09
C LEU A 182 -15.26 13.91 9.54
N HIS A 183 -16.24 13.83 8.63
CA HIS A 183 -16.89 15.01 8.07
C HIS A 183 -17.62 15.81 9.16
N LYS A 184 -18.35 15.12 10.04
CA LYS A 184 -19.05 15.74 11.17
C LYS A 184 -18.10 16.37 12.18
N THR A 185 -16.94 15.78 12.45
CA THR A 185 -15.96 16.32 13.41
C THR A 185 -15.10 17.43 12.83
N ALA A 186 -14.85 17.45 11.51
CA ALA A 186 -14.10 18.50 10.83
C ALA A 186 -14.91 19.80 10.61
N SER A 187 -16.24 19.74 10.67
CA SER A 187 -17.13 20.91 10.53
C SER A 187 -16.89 22.02 11.59
N ASN A 188 -16.09 21.76 12.62
CA ASN A 188 -15.79 22.71 13.70
C ASN A 188 -14.49 23.52 13.49
N GLY A 189 -13.97 23.59 12.25
CA GLY A 189 -12.86 24.47 11.89
C GLY A 189 -11.47 24.05 12.40
N SER A 190 -11.34 22.85 12.95
CA SER A 190 -10.06 22.26 13.38
C SER A 190 -9.55 21.23 12.38
N ASP A 191 -8.23 20.96 12.42
CA ASP A 191 -7.60 19.87 11.67
C ASP A 191 -8.38 18.55 11.83
N LYS A 192 -8.42 17.73 10.78
CA LYS A 192 -9.15 16.45 10.75
C LYS A 192 -8.82 15.60 11.97
N ASN A 193 -9.75 15.51 12.92
CA ASN A 193 -9.56 14.69 14.13
C ASN A 193 -9.99 13.24 13.87
N TYR A 194 -9.01 12.34 13.77
CA TYR A 194 -9.22 10.90 13.58
C TYR A 194 -9.56 10.14 14.86
N GLY A 195 -9.43 10.77 16.04
CA GLY A 195 -9.68 10.15 17.35
C GLY A 195 -11.03 9.43 17.44
N PRO A 196 -12.17 10.06 17.08
CA PRO A 196 -13.47 9.41 17.12
C PRO A 196 -13.56 8.13 16.27
N VAL A 197 -12.96 8.12 15.08
CA VAL A 197 -12.94 6.92 14.21
C VAL A 197 -12.23 5.76 14.89
N PHE A 198 -11.10 6.02 15.56
CA PHE A 198 -10.37 4.99 16.29
C PHE A 198 -11.14 4.48 17.51
N VAL A 199 -11.87 5.35 18.21
CA VAL A 199 -12.73 4.95 19.33
C VAL A 199 -13.85 4.03 18.83
N PHE A 200 -14.55 4.39 17.75
CA PHE A 200 -15.57 3.53 17.16
C PHE A 200 -14.99 2.20 16.68
N ALA A 201 -13.83 2.21 16.02
CA ALA A 201 -13.15 0.98 15.60
C ALA A 201 -12.81 0.08 16.80
N ALA A 202 -12.32 0.64 17.91
CA ALA A 202 -12.06 -0.10 19.14
C ALA A 202 -13.35 -0.70 19.74
N ILE A 203 -14.45 0.06 19.76
CA ILE A 203 -15.77 -0.45 20.20
C ILE A 203 -16.19 -1.64 19.35
N PHE A 204 -16.11 -1.55 18.01
CA PHE A 204 -16.46 -2.67 17.13
C PHE A 204 -15.57 -3.89 17.33
N VAL A 205 -14.27 -3.70 17.59
CA VAL A 205 -13.36 -4.81 17.93
C VAL A 205 -13.80 -5.46 19.24
N ILE A 206 -14.10 -4.69 20.29
CA ILE A 206 -14.57 -5.24 21.57
C ILE A 206 -15.89 -6.00 21.39
N LEU A 207 -16.85 -5.45 20.65
CA LEU A 207 -18.10 -6.11 20.34
C LEU A 207 -17.91 -7.41 19.55
N SER A 208 -16.90 -7.47 18.68
CA SER A 208 -16.56 -8.69 17.92
C SER A 208 -16.00 -9.82 18.79
N LEU A 209 -15.51 -9.54 20.00
CA LEU A 209 -15.03 -10.58 20.92
C LEU A 209 -16.17 -11.48 21.43
N PHE A 210 -17.39 -10.95 21.54
CA PHE A 210 -18.56 -11.70 22.01
C PHE A 210 -18.91 -12.91 21.12
N PRO A 211 -19.08 -12.76 19.78
CA PRO A 211 -19.32 -13.91 18.91
C PRO A 211 -18.09 -14.83 18.82
N VAL A 212 -16.87 -14.27 18.79
CA VAL A 212 -15.63 -15.08 18.71
C VAL A 212 -15.49 -16.01 19.91
N TRP A 213 -15.88 -15.59 21.11
CA TRP A 213 -15.84 -16.43 22.30
C TRP A 213 -16.75 -17.67 22.22
N LYS A 214 -17.77 -17.66 21.36
CA LYS A 214 -18.66 -18.82 21.14
C LYS A 214 -18.19 -19.73 20.00
N VAL A 215 -17.14 -19.37 19.28
CA VAL A 215 -16.63 -20.16 18.16
C VAL A 215 -15.79 -21.32 18.69
N ASN A 216 -16.17 -22.55 18.33
CA ASN A 216 -15.48 -23.77 18.77
C ASN A 216 -15.04 -24.62 17.56
N PRO A 217 -13.91 -24.26 16.91
CA PRO A 217 -13.37 -25.02 15.77
C PRO A 217 -12.76 -26.35 16.23
N LYS A 218 -12.84 -27.37 15.38
CA LYS A 218 -12.25 -28.69 15.62
C LYS A 218 -10.85 -28.75 15.04
N PHE A 219 -9.85 -28.40 15.85
CA PHE A 219 -8.47 -28.53 15.42
C PHE A 219 -8.02 -29.99 15.33
N HIS A 220 -7.62 -30.40 14.14
CA HIS A 220 -6.93 -31.67 13.91
C HIS A 220 -5.49 -31.59 14.40
N LYS A 221 -4.93 -32.73 14.83
CA LYS A 221 -3.52 -32.78 15.23
C LYS A 221 -2.64 -32.44 14.02
N PRO A 222 -1.67 -31.51 14.16
CA PRO A 222 -0.78 -31.16 13.07
C PRO A 222 0.09 -32.37 12.66
N ALA A 223 0.51 -32.41 11.40
CA ALA A 223 1.37 -33.47 10.89
C ALA A 223 2.69 -33.55 11.68
N SER A 224 3.12 -34.77 12.02
CA SER A 224 4.32 -35.03 12.83
C SER A 224 5.61 -34.43 12.24
N LYS A 225 5.67 -34.33 10.90
CA LYS A 225 6.76 -33.68 10.15
C LYS A 225 6.19 -32.64 9.18
N LEU A 226 5.55 -31.60 9.72
CA LEU A 226 4.84 -30.56 8.96
C LEU A 226 5.60 -30.07 7.72
N TRP A 227 6.88 -29.69 7.86
CA TRP A 227 7.69 -29.20 6.74
C TRP A 227 7.91 -30.24 5.64
N LYS A 228 8.23 -31.48 6.00
CA LYS A 228 8.49 -32.54 5.02
C LYS A 228 7.22 -32.85 4.21
N THR A 229 6.10 -33.04 4.91
CA THR A 229 4.81 -33.35 4.27
C THR A 229 4.29 -32.18 3.44
N SER A 230 4.51 -30.94 3.89
CA SER A 230 4.16 -29.75 3.10
C SER A 230 4.99 -29.65 1.82
N PHE A 231 6.30 -29.93 1.89
CA PHE A 231 7.16 -29.91 0.71
C PHE A 231 6.82 -31.03 -0.28
N GLU A 232 6.48 -32.22 0.21
CA GLU A 232 5.98 -33.32 -0.63
C GLU A 232 4.67 -32.96 -1.32
N LEU A 233 3.76 -32.28 -0.62
CA LEU A 233 2.51 -31.78 -1.19
C LEU A 233 2.78 -30.78 -2.33
N VAL A 234 3.69 -29.83 -2.15
CA VAL A 234 4.02 -28.82 -3.17
C VAL A 234 4.71 -29.41 -4.41
N LYS A 235 5.31 -30.60 -4.31
CA LYS A 235 5.89 -31.30 -5.48
C LYS A 235 4.85 -31.85 -6.43
N ASP A 236 3.60 -32.00 -6.00
CA ASP A 236 2.52 -32.38 -6.89
C ASP A 236 2.35 -31.30 -7.97
N VAL A 237 2.37 -31.70 -9.24
CA VAL A 237 2.32 -30.78 -10.38
C VAL A 237 1.03 -29.96 -10.37
N GLU A 238 -0.08 -30.53 -9.93
CA GLU A 238 -1.36 -29.82 -9.85
C GLU A 238 -1.32 -28.73 -8.78
N ILE A 239 -0.72 -29.03 -7.63
CA ILE A 239 -0.55 -28.08 -6.53
C ILE A 239 0.43 -26.98 -6.92
N PHE A 240 1.54 -27.32 -7.55
CA PHE A 240 2.49 -26.34 -8.05
C PHE A 240 1.85 -25.35 -9.03
N LEU A 241 1.06 -25.84 -9.99
CA LEU A 241 0.29 -24.99 -10.92
C LEU A 241 -0.75 -24.13 -10.17
N PHE A 242 -1.39 -24.67 -9.15
CA PHE A 242 -2.28 -23.88 -8.29
C PHE A 242 -1.54 -22.76 -7.55
N LEU A 243 -0.33 -22.98 -7.04
CA LEU A 243 0.44 -21.93 -6.38
C LEU A 243 0.86 -20.81 -7.35
N ILE A 244 1.19 -21.14 -8.61
CA ILE A 244 1.44 -20.12 -9.65
C ILE A 244 0.16 -19.34 -9.95
N PHE A 245 -1.00 -20.01 -10.04
CA PHE A 245 -2.29 -19.33 -10.19
C PHE A 245 -2.53 -18.32 -9.06
N ILE A 246 -2.30 -18.72 -7.80
CA ILE A 246 -2.42 -17.86 -6.63
C ILE A 246 -1.50 -16.64 -6.70
N LEU A 247 -0.25 -16.82 -7.17
CA LEU A 247 0.69 -15.73 -7.35
C LEU A 247 0.23 -14.72 -8.40
N ILE A 248 -0.26 -15.18 -9.55
CA ILE A 248 -0.78 -14.29 -10.61
C ILE A 248 -2.03 -13.55 -10.14
N LEU A 249 -2.94 -14.26 -9.45
CA LEU A 249 -4.15 -13.68 -8.88
C LEU A 249 -3.80 -12.60 -7.85
N GLY A 250 -2.87 -12.91 -6.93
CA GLY A 250 -2.42 -11.98 -5.89
C GLY A 250 -1.67 -10.77 -6.45
N PHE A 251 -0.90 -10.97 -7.51
CA PHE A 251 -0.19 -9.87 -8.18
C PHE A 251 -1.17 -8.93 -8.85
N SER A 252 -2.16 -9.48 -9.57
CA SER A 252 -3.23 -8.70 -10.22
C SER A 252 -4.06 -7.92 -9.19
N PHE A 253 -4.46 -8.59 -8.10
CA PHE A 253 -5.17 -7.95 -7.00
C PHE A 253 -4.35 -6.84 -6.33
N GLY A 254 -3.09 -7.13 -6.00
CA GLY A 254 -2.19 -6.17 -5.37
C GLY A 254 -1.93 -4.94 -6.24
N PHE A 255 -1.72 -5.16 -7.54
CA PHE A 255 -1.54 -4.08 -8.51
C PHE A 255 -2.79 -3.19 -8.56
N GLN A 256 -3.98 -3.79 -8.66
CA GLN A 256 -5.23 -3.05 -8.70
C GLN A 256 -5.46 -2.20 -7.43
N MET A 257 -5.21 -2.79 -6.25
CA MET A 257 -5.39 -2.11 -4.97
C MET A 257 -4.47 -0.90 -4.78
N ILE A 258 -3.30 -0.88 -5.44
CA ILE A 258 -2.29 0.17 -5.26
C ILE A 258 -2.36 1.18 -6.42
N TYR A 259 -2.33 0.69 -7.65
CA TYR A 259 -2.18 1.52 -8.86
C TYR A 259 -3.50 1.76 -9.59
N GLY A 260 -4.56 1.01 -9.29
CA GLY A 260 -5.84 1.12 -9.98
C GLY A 260 -6.43 2.53 -9.91
N ASN A 261 -6.56 3.06 -8.69
CA ASN A 261 -7.07 4.42 -8.49
C ASN A 261 -6.10 5.50 -8.98
N TRP A 262 -4.78 5.30 -8.85
CA TRP A 262 -3.80 6.25 -9.39
C TRP A 262 -3.88 6.33 -10.92
N TYR A 263 -4.02 5.20 -11.60
CA TYR A 263 -4.20 5.20 -13.05
C TYR A 263 -5.49 5.88 -13.50
N LEU A 264 -6.59 5.74 -12.74
CA LEU A 264 -7.82 6.47 -13.03
C LEU A 264 -7.67 7.98 -12.80
N GLN A 265 -6.90 8.38 -11.78
CA GLN A 265 -6.55 9.79 -11.54
C GLN A 265 -5.71 10.37 -12.68
N ASP A 266 -4.74 9.61 -13.20
CA ASP A 266 -3.94 10.02 -14.37
C ASP A 266 -4.81 10.24 -15.62
N LEU A 267 -5.96 9.56 -15.71
CA LEU A 267 -6.95 9.74 -16.77
C LEU A 267 -7.98 10.86 -16.46
N GLY A 268 -7.84 11.57 -15.33
CA GLY A 268 -8.72 12.68 -14.94
C GLY A 268 -9.95 12.29 -14.12
N ALA A 269 -9.96 11.11 -13.49
CA ALA A 269 -11.05 10.75 -12.58
C ALA A 269 -11.11 11.67 -11.35
N SER A 270 -12.31 12.13 -11.00
CA SER A 270 -12.55 12.82 -9.74
C SER A 270 -12.52 11.84 -8.56
N ASP A 271 -12.20 12.34 -7.36
CA ASP A 271 -12.21 11.51 -6.14
C ASP A 271 -13.57 10.85 -5.87
N LEU A 272 -14.66 11.54 -6.23
CA LEU A 272 -16.01 10.98 -6.16
C LEU A 272 -16.17 9.76 -7.06
N LEU A 273 -15.64 9.82 -8.29
CA LEU A 273 -15.71 8.71 -9.23
C LEU A 273 -14.89 7.50 -8.74
N LEU A 274 -13.72 7.71 -8.15
CA LEU A 274 -12.90 6.64 -7.55
C LEU A 274 -13.66 5.92 -6.41
N GLY A 275 -14.33 6.71 -5.57
CA GLY A 275 -15.17 6.20 -4.48
C GLY A 275 -16.34 5.37 -4.99
N ILE A 276 -17.09 5.88 -5.97
CA ILE A 276 -18.20 5.17 -6.62
C ILE A 276 -17.69 3.87 -7.28
N ASN A 277 -16.59 3.93 -8.04
CA ASN A 277 -16.01 2.77 -8.70
C ASN A 277 -15.69 1.65 -7.70
N THR A 278 -15.00 1.99 -6.61
CA THR A 278 -14.64 1.04 -5.54
C THR A 278 -15.89 0.47 -4.85
N GLY A 279 -16.88 1.32 -4.57
CA GLY A 279 -18.13 0.91 -3.92
C GLY A 279 -18.97 -0.04 -4.78
N VAL A 280 -19.13 0.29 -6.07
CA VAL A 280 -19.86 -0.55 -7.03
C VAL A 280 -19.16 -1.91 -7.20
N ALA A 281 -17.83 -1.91 -7.33
CA ALA A 281 -17.05 -3.15 -7.39
C ALA A 281 -17.32 -4.04 -6.16
N ALA A 282 -17.29 -3.48 -4.94
CA ALA A 282 -17.56 -4.23 -3.72
C ALA A 282 -19.00 -4.77 -3.63
N VAL A 283 -20.01 -3.95 -3.93
CA VAL A 283 -21.42 -4.35 -3.86
C VAL A 283 -21.77 -5.40 -4.90
N SER A 284 -21.20 -5.29 -6.11
CA SER A 284 -21.46 -6.22 -7.21
C SER A 284 -21.02 -7.66 -6.94
N GLY A 285 -20.11 -7.86 -5.97
CA GLY A 285 -19.72 -9.19 -5.49
C GLY A 285 -20.77 -9.95 -4.70
N ILE A 286 -21.72 -9.24 -4.08
CA ILE A 286 -22.67 -9.82 -3.11
C ILE A 286 -23.52 -10.94 -3.73
N PRO A 287 -24.17 -10.75 -4.91
CA PRO A 287 -24.96 -11.82 -5.54
C PRO A 287 -24.13 -13.06 -5.88
N PHE A 288 -22.90 -12.87 -6.36
CA PHE A 288 -21.99 -13.98 -6.70
C PHE A 288 -21.54 -14.74 -5.46
N LEU A 289 -21.22 -14.05 -4.36
CA LEU A 289 -20.87 -14.70 -3.09
C LEU A 289 -22.04 -15.48 -2.50
N TYR A 290 -23.26 -14.92 -2.55
CA TYR A 290 -24.45 -15.62 -2.06
C TYR A 290 -24.72 -16.92 -2.84
N THR A 291 -24.47 -16.91 -4.15
CA THR A 291 -24.69 -18.04 -5.06
C THR A 291 -23.42 -18.87 -5.34
N ALA A 292 -22.33 -18.65 -4.58
CA ALA A 292 -21.03 -19.23 -4.90
C ALA A 292 -21.04 -20.76 -4.99
N LYS A 293 -21.73 -21.46 -4.07
CA LYS A 293 -21.85 -22.92 -4.09
C LYS A 293 -22.51 -23.44 -5.37
N TRP A 294 -23.52 -22.74 -5.87
CA TRP A 294 -24.16 -23.10 -7.14
C TRP A 294 -23.17 -23.00 -8.31
N PHE A 295 -22.41 -21.91 -8.39
CA PHE A 295 -21.39 -21.72 -9.43
C PHE A 295 -20.29 -22.77 -9.36
N ILE A 296 -19.81 -23.07 -8.15
CA ILE A 296 -18.76 -24.07 -7.92
C ILE A 296 -19.24 -25.46 -8.28
N ASN A 297 -20.44 -25.87 -7.85
CA ASN A 297 -21.00 -27.19 -8.18
C ASN A 297 -21.27 -27.34 -9.68
N ARG A 298 -21.71 -26.26 -10.35
CA ARG A 298 -22.05 -26.30 -11.78
C ARG A 298 -20.82 -26.29 -12.67
N THR A 299 -19.82 -25.47 -12.34
CA THR A 299 -18.65 -25.21 -13.17
C THR A 299 -17.48 -26.11 -12.80
N GLY A 300 -17.34 -26.45 -11.53
CA GLY A 300 -16.18 -27.12 -10.95
C GLY A 300 -15.07 -26.14 -10.57
N VAL A 301 -14.44 -26.37 -9.41
CA VAL A 301 -13.41 -25.53 -8.80
C VAL A 301 -12.27 -25.20 -9.79
N ARG A 302 -11.71 -26.22 -10.45
CA ARG A 302 -10.57 -26.04 -11.37
C ARG A 302 -10.92 -25.25 -12.64
N ASN A 303 -12.15 -25.38 -13.13
CA ASN A 303 -12.62 -24.59 -14.29
C ASN A 303 -12.82 -23.12 -13.92
N LEU A 304 -13.22 -22.84 -12.67
CA LEU A 304 -13.33 -21.47 -12.18
C LEU A 304 -11.99 -20.74 -12.15
N PHE A 305 -10.86 -21.45 -11.92
CA PHE A 305 -9.53 -20.84 -12.03
C PHE A 305 -9.22 -20.38 -13.45
N VAL A 306 -9.53 -21.22 -14.45
CA VAL A 306 -9.38 -20.87 -15.87
C VAL A 306 -10.26 -19.67 -16.22
N LEU A 307 -11.54 -19.69 -15.83
CA LEU A 307 -12.48 -18.61 -16.08
C LEU A 307 -12.03 -17.30 -15.39
N CYS A 308 -11.48 -17.40 -14.19
CA CYS A 308 -10.92 -16.27 -13.46
C CYS A 308 -9.74 -15.65 -14.21
N LEU A 309 -8.77 -16.45 -14.67
CA LEU A 309 -7.61 -15.97 -15.43
C LEU A 309 -8.04 -15.24 -16.72
N PHE A 310 -9.01 -15.79 -17.46
CA PHE A 310 -9.54 -15.14 -18.65
C PHE A 310 -10.29 -13.84 -18.34
N SER A 311 -11.05 -13.80 -17.24
CA SER A 311 -11.73 -12.58 -16.78
C SER A 311 -10.73 -11.49 -16.39
N TYR A 312 -9.67 -11.84 -15.66
CA TYR A 312 -8.60 -10.91 -15.31
C TYR A 312 -7.84 -10.41 -16.54
N ALA A 313 -7.61 -11.27 -17.53
CA ALA A 313 -7.03 -10.87 -18.80
C ALA A 313 -7.92 -9.85 -19.53
N PHE A 314 -9.21 -10.16 -19.67
CA PHE A 314 -10.19 -9.26 -20.27
C PHE A 314 -10.25 -7.92 -19.53
N TYR A 315 -10.37 -7.96 -18.21
CA TYR A 315 -10.37 -6.79 -17.34
C TYR A 315 -9.14 -5.91 -17.58
N ALA A 316 -7.94 -6.50 -17.54
CA ALA A 316 -6.70 -5.76 -17.69
C ALA A 316 -6.57 -5.17 -19.11
N PHE A 317 -6.91 -5.91 -20.15
CA PHE A 317 -6.92 -5.36 -21.51
C PHE A 317 -7.95 -4.23 -21.67
N ALA A 318 -9.15 -4.38 -21.11
CA ALA A 318 -10.17 -3.33 -21.11
C ALA A 318 -9.69 -2.06 -20.39
N PHE A 319 -9.06 -2.18 -19.22
CA PHE A 319 -8.44 -1.06 -18.50
C PHE A 319 -7.31 -0.39 -19.31
N SER A 320 -6.53 -1.17 -20.08
CA SER A 320 -5.48 -0.61 -20.93
C SER A 320 -6.01 0.23 -22.10
N LEU A 321 -7.23 -0.05 -22.54
CA LEU A 321 -7.93 0.66 -23.62
C LEU A 321 -8.78 1.83 -23.10
N LEU A 322 -8.90 1.98 -21.79
CA LEU A 322 -9.67 3.03 -21.14
C LEU A 322 -9.20 4.42 -21.58
N ARG A 323 -10.13 5.28 -21.97
CA ARG A 323 -9.89 6.69 -22.28
C ARG A 323 -10.69 7.57 -21.33
N GLU A 324 -11.97 7.24 -21.20
CA GLU A 324 -12.89 7.88 -20.26
C GLU A 324 -12.90 7.12 -18.92
N PRO A 325 -12.55 7.75 -17.79
CA PRO A 325 -12.45 7.06 -16.50
C PRO A 325 -13.76 6.45 -15.99
N TRP A 326 -14.92 7.03 -16.36
CA TRP A 326 -16.22 6.56 -15.87
C TRP A 326 -16.59 5.16 -16.36
N LEU A 327 -16.01 4.72 -17.50
CA LEU A 327 -16.18 3.37 -18.04
C LEU A 327 -15.57 2.29 -17.13
N ALA A 328 -14.67 2.66 -16.21
CA ALA A 328 -14.08 1.73 -15.24
C ALA A 328 -15.15 0.99 -14.43
N ILE A 329 -16.27 1.65 -14.09
CA ILE A 329 -17.37 1.06 -13.34
C ILE A 329 -17.93 -0.17 -14.07
N GLY A 330 -18.16 -0.06 -15.38
CA GLY A 330 -18.68 -1.17 -16.17
C GLY A 330 -17.69 -2.34 -16.28
N ILE A 331 -16.40 -2.03 -16.35
CA ILE A 331 -15.34 -3.05 -16.42
C ILE A 331 -15.19 -3.78 -15.08
N GLU A 332 -15.26 -3.05 -13.95
CA GLU A 332 -15.24 -3.63 -12.60
C GLU A 332 -16.44 -4.56 -12.37
N LEU A 333 -17.65 -4.13 -12.76
CA LEU A 333 -18.86 -4.95 -12.70
C LEU A 333 -18.69 -6.27 -13.47
N GLY A 334 -18.10 -6.21 -14.67
CA GLY A 334 -17.82 -7.38 -15.49
C GLY A 334 -16.83 -8.36 -14.85
N ASN A 335 -15.92 -7.89 -14.01
CA ASN A 335 -14.89 -8.72 -13.38
C ASN A 335 -15.24 -9.15 -11.94
N ALA A 336 -16.28 -8.57 -11.34
CA ALA A 336 -16.69 -8.82 -9.96
C ALA A 336 -16.89 -10.31 -9.64
N TYR A 337 -17.53 -11.06 -10.54
CA TYR A 337 -17.74 -12.49 -10.35
C TYR A 337 -16.42 -13.25 -10.23
N ALA A 338 -15.44 -12.92 -11.08
CA ALA A 338 -14.15 -13.59 -11.12
C ALA A 338 -13.30 -13.25 -9.89
N TYR A 339 -13.41 -12.02 -9.39
CA TYR A 339 -12.73 -11.62 -8.16
C TYR A 339 -13.30 -12.34 -6.94
N HIS A 340 -14.62 -12.32 -6.76
CA HIS A 340 -15.25 -12.84 -5.55
C HIS A 340 -15.36 -14.37 -5.53
N LEU A 341 -15.70 -15.01 -6.65
CA LEU A 341 -15.81 -16.47 -6.72
C LEU A 341 -14.46 -17.16 -6.67
N SER A 342 -13.39 -16.52 -7.18
CA SER A 342 -12.07 -17.15 -7.20
C SER A 342 -11.54 -17.40 -5.81
N TRP A 343 -11.67 -16.47 -4.86
CA TRP A 343 -11.21 -16.70 -3.49
C TRP A 343 -12.01 -17.82 -2.79
N VAL A 344 -13.31 -17.92 -3.06
CA VAL A 344 -14.13 -19.05 -2.55
C VAL A 344 -13.63 -20.38 -3.13
N ALA A 345 -13.39 -20.42 -4.45
CA ALA A 345 -12.85 -21.60 -5.12
C ALA A 345 -11.44 -21.96 -4.64
N VAL A 346 -10.60 -20.97 -4.33
CA VAL A 346 -9.26 -21.17 -3.77
C VAL A 346 -9.32 -21.89 -2.42
N LEU A 347 -10.18 -21.42 -1.51
CA LEU A 347 -10.29 -22.02 -0.19
C LEU A 347 -10.86 -23.44 -0.27
N GLN A 348 -11.89 -23.63 -1.10
CA GLN A 348 -12.45 -24.96 -1.33
C GLN A 348 -11.42 -25.90 -1.97
N TYR A 349 -10.60 -25.44 -2.92
CA TYR A 349 -9.53 -26.24 -3.49
C TYR A 349 -8.46 -26.63 -2.46
N CYS A 350 -8.04 -25.70 -1.60
CA CYS A 350 -7.09 -25.97 -0.53
C CYS A 350 -7.61 -27.05 0.42
N ASP A 351 -8.91 -27.03 0.72
CA ASP A 351 -9.56 -28.01 1.59
C ASP A 351 -9.72 -29.39 0.92
N GLU A 352 -10.02 -29.41 -0.38
CA GLU A 352 -10.18 -30.64 -1.19
C GLU A 352 -8.85 -31.36 -1.45
N VAL A 353 -7.74 -30.62 -1.63
CA VAL A 353 -6.45 -31.19 -2.07
C VAL A 353 -5.50 -31.51 -0.91
N ALA A 354 -5.61 -30.80 0.21
CA ALA A 354 -4.72 -30.99 1.34
C ALA A 354 -5.20 -32.16 2.21
N PRO A 355 -4.28 -32.98 2.75
CA PRO A 355 -4.64 -33.94 3.79
C PRO A 355 -5.12 -33.17 5.04
N VAL A 356 -5.96 -33.81 5.85
CA VAL A 356 -6.66 -33.19 7.00
C VAL A 356 -5.68 -32.47 7.95
N GLU A 357 -4.48 -33.02 8.12
CA GLU A 357 -3.43 -32.44 8.98
C GLU A 357 -2.75 -31.19 8.39
N LEU A 358 -2.95 -30.92 7.10
CA LEU A 358 -2.35 -29.80 6.36
C LEU A 358 -3.37 -28.80 5.79
N GLN A 359 -4.68 -29.02 5.91
CA GLN A 359 -5.71 -28.11 5.37
C GLN A 359 -5.50 -26.66 5.79
N ALA A 360 -5.32 -26.42 7.09
CA ALA A 360 -5.01 -25.09 7.63
C ALA A 360 -3.71 -24.52 7.05
N THR A 361 -2.67 -25.35 6.91
CA THR A 361 -1.37 -24.96 6.34
C THR A 361 -1.51 -24.54 4.88
N MET A 362 -2.29 -25.28 4.09
CA MET A 362 -2.51 -24.99 2.67
C MET A 362 -3.29 -23.69 2.46
N ILE A 363 -4.33 -23.45 3.27
CA ILE A 363 -5.09 -22.18 3.28
C ILE A 363 -4.18 -20.99 3.63
N VAL A 364 -3.38 -21.13 4.69
CA VAL A 364 -2.45 -20.08 5.12
C VAL A 364 -1.37 -19.83 4.08
N LEU A 365 -0.84 -20.88 3.44
CA LEU A 365 0.14 -20.77 2.35
C LEU A 365 -0.44 -20.01 1.16
N ALA A 366 -1.62 -20.42 0.66
CA ALA A 366 -2.29 -19.75 -0.44
C ALA A 366 -2.59 -18.27 -0.12
N GLY A 367 -3.10 -18.00 1.08
CA GLY A 367 -3.36 -16.63 1.55
C GLY A 367 -2.09 -15.78 1.69
N THR A 368 -0.98 -16.38 2.11
CA THR A 368 0.31 -15.69 2.24
C THR A 368 0.90 -15.37 0.87
N LEU A 369 0.85 -16.31 -0.07
CA LEU A 369 1.30 -16.08 -1.44
C LEU A 369 0.46 -15.00 -2.12
N HIS A 370 -0.86 -15.05 -1.99
CA HIS A 370 -1.76 -14.07 -2.61
C HIS A 370 -1.61 -12.66 -2.03
N TYR A 371 -1.80 -12.51 -0.72
CA TYR A 371 -1.99 -11.19 -0.10
C TYR A 371 -0.70 -10.55 0.43
N ASN A 372 0.38 -11.32 0.60
CA ASN A 372 1.67 -10.80 1.07
C ASN A 372 2.72 -10.85 -0.05
N VAL A 373 3.13 -12.04 -0.49
CA VAL A 373 4.25 -12.19 -1.44
C VAL A 373 3.92 -11.56 -2.79
N ALA A 374 2.81 -11.95 -3.41
CA ALA A 374 2.42 -11.45 -4.71
C ALA A 374 2.03 -9.96 -4.67
N ARG A 375 1.37 -9.53 -3.58
CA ARG A 375 1.08 -8.10 -3.36
C ARG A 375 2.36 -7.27 -3.25
N LEU A 376 3.35 -7.71 -2.47
CA LEU A 376 4.65 -7.05 -2.38
C LEU A 376 5.33 -6.98 -3.75
N GLY A 377 5.33 -8.10 -4.48
CA GLY A 377 5.82 -8.14 -5.86
C GLY A 377 5.11 -7.14 -6.76
N SER A 378 3.79 -7.03 -6.65
CA SER A 378 3.00 -6.07 -7.44
C SER A 378 3.31 -4.62 -7.11
N THR A 379 3.64 -4.28 -5.85
CA THR A 379 4.08 -2.94 -5.48
C THR A 379 5.43 -2.63 -6.13
N VAL A 380 6.42 -3.50 -5.99
CA VAL A 380 7.78 -3.19 -6.48
C VAL A 380 7.84 -3.22 -8.01
N ILE A 381 7.38 -4.31 -8.61
CA ILE A 381 7.43 -4.51 -10.06
C ILE A 381 6.41 -3.61 -10.75
N GLY A 382 5.19 -3.54 -10.22
CA GLY A 382 4.13 -2.69 -10.78
C GLY A 382 4.48 -1.21 -10.68
N GLY A 383 5.06 -0.76 -9.57
CA GLY A 383 5.54 0.62 -9.43
C GLY A 383 6.61 0.98 -10.45
N ASN A 384 7.58 0.10 -10.66
CA ASN A 384 8.61 0.30 -11.68
C ASN A 384 8.02 0.37 -13.11
N ILE A 385 7.06 -0.49 -13.44
CA ILE A 385 6.40 -0.47 -14.75
C ILE A 385 5.56 0.80 -14.91
N MET A 386 4.76 1.16 -13.90
CA MET A 386 3.96 2.39 -13.89
C MET A 386 4.82 3.63 -14.10
N ASN A 387 5.97 3.73 -13.41
CA ASN A 387 6.85 4.89 -13.50
C ASN A 387 7.52 5.04 -14.87
N ASN A 388 8.00 3.93 -15.45
CA ASN A 388 8.80 3.98 -16.67
C ASN A 388 7.98 3.85 -17.97
N PHE A 389 6.83 3.18 -17.91
CA PHE A 389 6.03 2.81 -19.09
C PHE A 389 4.56 3.24 -18.99
N GLY A 390 4.11 3.75 -17.83
CA GLY A 390 2.74 4.18 -17.59
C GLY A 390 1.74 3.03 -17.45
N GLY A 391 0.51 3.38 -17.05
CA GLY A 391 -0.51 2.38 -16.71
C GLY A 391 -1.03 1.55 -17.88
N ARG A 392 -1.11 2.10 -19.10
CA ARG A 392 -1.56 1.33 -20.28
C ARG A 392 -0.69 0.11 -20.53
N ILE A 393 0.64 0.26 -20.46
CA ILE A 393 1.58 -0.83 -20.66
C ILE A 393 1.52 -1.80 -19.47
N ALA A 394 1.40 -1.29 -18.25
CA ALA A 394 1.25 -2.11 -17.05
C ALA A 394 0.05 -3.06 -17.12
N TYR A 395 -1.13 -2.54 -17.51
CA TYR A 395 -2.33 -3.35 -17.68
C TYR A 395 -2.24 -4.34 -18.85
N ARG A 396 -1.57 -3.99 -19.96
CA ARG A 396 -1.32 -4.96 -21.05
C ARG A 396 -0.41 -6.09 -20.60
N ALA A 397 0.62 -5.80 -19.81
CA ALA A 397 1.53 -6.82 -19.28
C ALA A 397 0.77 -7.77 -18.34
N LEU A 398 -0.03 -7.23 -17.41
CA LEU A 398 -0.88 -8.02 -16.52
C LEU A 398 -1.85 -8.92 -17.31
N GLY A 399 -2.56 -8.35 -18.28
CA GLY A 399 -3.49 -9.09 -19.12
C GLY A 399 -2.82 -10.20 -19.92
N SER A 400 -1.62 -9.94 -20.43
CA SER A 400 -0.84 -10.93 -21.18
C SER A 400 -0.38 -12.08 -20.30
N ILE A 401 0.11 -11.80 -19.08
CA ILE A 401 0.52 -12.83 -18.12
C ILE A 401 -0.67 -13.71 -17.72
N ALA A 402 -1.81 -13.09 -17.37
CA ALA A 402 -3.02 -13.81 -17.01
C ALA A 402 -3.56 -14.66 -18.17
N LEU A 403 -3.54 -14.13 -19.40
CA LEU A 403 -3.99 -14.85 -20.60
C LEU A 403 -3.08 -16.05 -20.92
N CYS A 404 -1.77 -15.82 -20.98
CA CYS A 404 -0.79 -16.88 -21.26
C CYS A 404 -0.92 -18.01 -20.24
N TYR A 405 -0.99 -17.67 -18.95
CA TYR A 405 -1.15 -18.68 -17.91
C TYR A 405 -2.52 -19.36 -17.94
N GLY A 406 -3.60 -18.63 -18.26
CA GLY A 406 -4.94 -19.20 -18.45
C GLY A 406 -4.97 -20.25 -19.55
N VAL A 407 -4.29 -20.00 -20.68
CA VAL A 407 -4.14 -20.97 -21.78
C VAL A 407 -3.31 -22.18 -21.33
N ILE A 408 -2.18 -21.97 -20.66
CA ILE A 408 -1.34 -23.08 -20.16
C ILE A 408 -2.10 -23.94 -19.16
N TYR A 409 -2.69 -23.33 -18.13
CA TYR A 409 -3.43 -24.05 -17.09
C TYR A 409 -4.65 -24.78 -17.68
N GLY A 410 -5.40 -24.12 -18.56
CA GLY A 410 -6.56 -24.69 -19.24
C GLY A 410 -6.20 -25.87 -20.15
N THR A 411 -5.11 -25.78 -20.91
CA THR A 411 -4.64 -26.88 -21.75
C THR A 411 -4.14 -28.06 -20.92
N CYS A 412 -3.35 -27.82 -19.87
CA CYS A 412 -2.94 -28.85 -18.90
C CYS A 412 -4.16 -29.59 -18.32
N LEU A 413 -5.18 -28.85 -17.89
CA LEU A 413 -6.41 -29.41 -17.35
C LEU A 413 -7.18 -30.25 -18.39
N MET A 414 -7.25 -29.80 -19.64
CA MET A 414 -7.88 -30.56 -20.72
C MET A 414 -7.11 -31.86 -21.02
N ILE A 415 -5.77 -31.81 -21.07
CA ILE A 415 -4.93 -32.99 -21.26
C ILE A 415 -5.16 -34.01 -20.12
N GLN A 416 -5.22 -33.56 -18.87
CA GLN A 416 -5.50 -34.43 -17.72
C GLN A 416 -6.88 -35.10 -17.83
N ARG A 417 -7.91 -34.37 -18.27
CA ARG A 417 -9.25 -34.94 -18.50
C ARG A 417 -9.25 -36.00 -19.59
N LEU A 418 -8.58 -35.74 -20.71
CA LEU A 418 -8.47 -36.69 -21.82
C LEU A 418 -7.72 -37.95 -21.40
N ARG A 419 -6.65 -37.82 -20.62
CA ARG A 419 -5.90 -38.97 -20.06
C ARG A 419 -6.78 -39.82 -19.14
N LYS A 420 -7.51 -39.20 -18.20
CA LYS A 420 -8.44 -39.92 -17.31
C LYS A 420 -9.53 -40.66 -18.10
N LYS A 421 -10.10 -40.02 -19.11
CA LYS A 421 -11.11 -40.66 -19.99
C LYS A 421 -10.53 -41.86 -20.74
N LYS A 422 -9.29 -41.74 -21.26
CA LYS A 422 -8.61 -42.84 -21.97
C LYS A 422 -8.35 -44.04 -21.04
N ILE A 423 -7.84 -43.80 -19.84
CA ILE A 423 -7.58 -44.86 -18.84
C ILE A 423 -8.89 -45.53 -18.41
N GLY A 424 -9.95 -44.76 -18.14
CA GLY A 424 -11.25 -45.32 -17.77
C GLY A 424 -11.91 -46.14 -18.89
N VAL A 425 -11.69 -45.76 -20.15
CA VAL A 425 -12.11 -46.58 -21.29
C VAL A 425 -11.31 -47.88 -21.32
N GLN A 426 -9.97 -47.85 -21.18
CA GLN A 426 -9.14 -49.06 -21.17
C GLN A 426 -9.52 -50.05 -20.06
N LEU A 427 -9.72 -49.60 -18.82
CA LEU A 427 -10.14 -50.46 -17.72
C LEU A 427 -11.49 -51.16 -18.01
N ASN A 428 -12.45 -50.45 -18.62
CA ASN A 428 -13.74 -51.03 -19.01
C ASN A 428 -13.65 -52.03 -20.18
N TRP A 429 -12.58 -51.97 -21.00
CA TRP A 429 -12.30 -52.98 -22.03
C TRP A 429 -11.65 -54.21 -21.41
N ASP A 430 -10.65 -54.02 -20.55
CA ASP A 430 -9.96 -55.11 -19.86
C ASP A 430 -10.92 -55.93 -18.96
N GLU A 431 -11.83 -55.27 -18.22
CA GLU A 431 -12.86 -55.95 -17.42
C GLU A 431 -13.81 -56.80 -18.28
N ARG A 432 -14.11 -56.35 -19.51
CA ARG A 432 -14.96 -57.10 -20.44
C ARG A 432 -14.27 -58.31 -21.04
N GLU A 433 -12.97 -58.21 -21.34
CA GLU A 433 -12.18 -59.36 -21.81
C GLU A 433 -12.00 -60.42 -20.72
N THR A 434 -11.90 -60.03 -19.43
CA THR A 434 -11.83 -60.99 -18.32
C THR A 434 -13.15 -61.67 -17.96
N ALA A 435 -14.29 -61.15 -18.45
CA ALA A 435 -15.62 -61.68 -18.17
C ALA A 435 -16.16 -62.65 -19.25
N LEU A 436 -15.44 -62.80 -20.35
CA LEU A 436 -15.66 -63.77 -21.44
C LEU A 436 -14.73 -64.97 -21.26
#